data_AF-A2DSX8-F1
#
_entry.id   AF-A2DSX8-F1
#
_cell.length_a   1.000
_cell.length_b   1.000
_cell.length_c   1.000
_cell.angle_alpha   90.00
_cell.angle_beta   90.00
_cell.angle_gamma   90.00
#
_symmetry.space_group_name_H-M   'P 1'
#
loop_
_entity.id
_entity.type
_entity.pdbx_description
1 polymer ?
#
loop_
_entity_poly.entity_id
_entity_poly.type
_entity_poly.pdbx_seq_one_letter_code
_entity_poly.pdbx_strand_id
1 'polypeptide(L)'
;MEGIQYIELMEISKDYCNLFRELYRIRRFNEEEINNFYNEIKRKLIDTKICSPEKILDEIICASKYNNGSYKSYWFIFEKILNDYHISDELNSEVFGINYHNQCQKYSLEIHEPGSIYRAIMEDDNKSFIAIIESDGSYENKLL
;
A
#
# COMPACT_ATOMS: atom_id res chain seq x y z
N MET A 1 18.37 23.86 -29.68
CA MET A 1 17.71 22.99 -28.68
C MET A 1 18.66 22.87 -27.52
N GLU A 2 18.52 23.74 -26.51
CA GLU A 2 19.20 23.56 -25.24
C GLU A 2 18.60 22.31 -24.59
N GLY A 3 19.43 21.28 -24.42
CA GLY A 3 19.01 20.07 -23.73
C GLY A 3 18.75 20.41 -22.27
N ILE A 4 17.57 20.00 -21.77
CA ILE A 4 17.20 20.16 -20.36
C ILE A 4 18.35 19.62 -19.50
N GLN A 5 18.91 20.45 -18.60
CA GLN A 5 20.00 20.03 -17.75
C GLN A 5 19.49 18.98 -16.75
N TYR A 6 20.29 17.94 -16.51
CA TYR A 6 19.96 16.82 -15.62
C TYR A 6 19.37 17.27 -14.26
N ILE A 7 19.91 18.35 -13.69
CA ILE A 7 19.48 18.91 -12.39
C ILE A 7 18.04 19.43 -12.47
N GLU A 8 17.67 20.11 -13.55
CA GLU A 8 16.30 20.63 -13.75
C GLU A 8 15.30 19.47 -13.92
N LEU A 9 15.69 18.42 -14.64
CA LEU A 9 14.87 17.21 -14.79
C LEU A 9 14.66 16.49 -13.44
N MET A 10 15.70 16.48 -12.61
CA MET A 10 15.67 15.85 -11.29
C MET A 10 14.82 16.65 -10.29
N GLU A 11 14.82 17.98 -10.39
CA GLU A 11 13.91 18.86 -9.62
C GLU A 11 12.45 18.67 -10.02
N ILE A 12 12.15 18.65 -11.32
CA ILE A 12 10.77 18.48 -11.83
C ILE A 12 10.21 17.09 -11.46
N SER A 13 11.06 16.06 -11.43
CA SER A 13 10.66 14.69 -11.08
C SER A 13 10.70 14.38 -9.57
N LYS A 14 11.11 15.34 -8.74
CA LYS A 14 11.31 15.12 -7.30
C LYS A 14 10.03 14.71 -6.58
N ASP A 15 8.91 15.35 -6.90
CA ASP A 15 7.61 15.03 -6.31
C ASP A 15 7.14 13.62 -6.66
N TYR A 16 7.32 13.21 -7.92
CA TYR A 16 7.10 11.83 -8.35
C TYR A 16 7.96 10.85 -7.53
N CYS A 17 9.27 11.06 -7.51
CA CYS A 17 10.20 10.17 -6.81
C CYS A 17 9.92 10.09 -5.29
N ASN A 18 9.50 11.19 -4.68
CA ASN A 18 9.16 11.23 -3.26
C ASN A 18 7.87 10.45 -2.97
N LEU A 19 6.81 10.67 -3.75
CA LEU A 19 5.53 10.01 -3.56
C LEU A 19 5.61 8.50 -3.77
N PHE A 20 6.34 8.03 -4.78
CA PHE A 20 6.54 6.58 -4.95
C PHE A 20 7.40 5.99 -3.84
N ARG A 21 8.42 6.69 -3.37
CA ARG A 21 9.19 6.23 -2.20
C ARG A 21 8.33 6.10 -0.96
N GLU A 22 7.41 7.03 -0.74
CA GLU A 22 6.45 6.97 0.36
C GLU A 22 5.42 5.86 0.16
N LEU A 23 4.90 5.68 -1.06
CA LEU A 23 3.96 4.60 -1.41
C LEU A 23 4.54 3.23 -1.05
N TYR A 24 5.79 2.96 -1.41
CA TYR A 24 6.46 1.69 -1.09
C TYR A 24 6.89 1.58 0.38
N ARG A 25 6.71 2.64 1.17
CA ARG A 25 7.10 2.70 2.60
C ARG A 25 5.95 3.15 3.50
N ILE A 26 4.70 3.07 3.05
CA ILE A 26 3.53 3.26 3.92
C ILE A 26 3.71 2.28 5.07
N ARG A 27 3.75 2.73 6.32
CA ARG A 27 3.89 1.81 7.46
C ARG A 27 2.60 1.76 8.24
N ARG A 28 2.08 2.92 8.61
CA ARG A 28 0.90 3.07 9.45
C ARG A 28 0.29 4.45 9.22
N PHE A 29 -0.46 4.58 8.14
CA PHE A 29 -1.32 5.73 8.03
C PHE A 29 -2.63 5.43 8.76
N ASN A 30 -2.98 6.28 9.72
CA ASN A 30 -4.36 6.39 10.16
C ASN A 30 -5.23 6.90 9.00
N GLU A 31 -6.56 6.86 9.16
CA GLU A 31 -7.47 7.22 8.06
C GLU A 31 -7.24 8.65 7.52
N GLU A 32 -6.87 9.60 8.37
CA GLU A 32 -6.54 10.97 7.98
C GLU A 32 -5.23 11.01 7.16
N GLU A 33 -4.20 10.32 7.62
CA GLU A 33 -2.91 10.21 6.91
C GLU A 33 -3.08 9.52 5.54
N ILE A 34 -3.91 8.48 5.45
CA ILE A 34 -4.21 7.82 4.17
C ILE A 34 -4.90 8.80 3.22
N ASN A 35 -5.91 9.53 3.71
CA ASN A 35 -6.62 10.52 2.91
C ASN A 35 -5.70 11.66 2.44
N ASN A 36 -4.82 12.14 3.32
CA ASN A 36 -3.84 13.17 2.98
C ASN A 36 -2.88 12.69 1.90
N PHE A 37 -2.34 11.47 2.04
CA PHE A 37 -1.45 10.89 1.04
C PHE A 37 -2.15 10.66 -0.31
N TYR A 38 -3.40 10.18 -0.29
CA TYR A 38 -4.23 10.08 -1.48
C TYR A 38 -4.39 11.44 -2.19
N ASN A 39 -4.70 12.49 -1.43
CA ASN A 39 -4.85 13.84 -1.97
C ASN A 39 -3.54 14.37 -2.56
N GLU A 40 -2.39 14.03 -1.99
CA GLU A 40 -1.08 14.37 -2.56
C GLU A 40 -0.82 13.65 -3.87
N ILE A 41 -1.09 12.34 -3.95
CA ILE A 41 -1.01 11.56 -5.21
C ILE A 41 -1.88 12.21 -6.29
N LYS A 42 -3.15 12.49 -5.97
CA LYS A 42 -4.10 13.13 -6.88
C LYS A 42 -3.56 14.46 -7.40
N ARG A 43 -3.24 15.37 -6.49
CA ARG A 43 -2.80 16.73 -6.83
C ARG A 43 -1.48 16.77 -7.59
N LYS A 44 -0.50 15.95 -7.19
CA LYS A 44 0.87 16.02 -7.73
C LYS A 44 1.13 15.11 -8.92
N LEU A 45 0.38 14.01 -9.07
CA LEU A 45 0.63 13.01 -10.12
C LEU A 45 -0.49 12.95 -11.14
N ILE A 46 -1.75 12.90 -10.68
CA ILE A 46 -2.90 12.69 -11.57
C ILE A 46 -3.34 14.01 -12.21
N ASP A 47 -3.57 15.05 -11.39
CA ASP A 47 -4.03 16.35 -11.86
C ASP A 47 -2.99 17.06 -12.74
N THR A 48 -1.70 16.80 -12.47
CA THR A 48 -0.57 17.26 -13.29
C THR A 48 -0.34 16.41 -14.54
N LYS A 49 -1.08 15.30 -14.69
CA LYS A 49 -0.97 14.34 -15.81
C LYS A 49 0.40 13.65 -15.91
N ILE A 50 1.18 13.63 -14.83
CA ILE A 50 2.44 12.88 -14.75
C ILE A 50 2.16 11.37 -14.78
N CYS A 51 1.07 10.93 -14.15
CA CYS A 51 0.60 9.54 -14.16
C CYS A 51 -0.90 9.49 -14.39
N SER A 52 -1.35 8.45 -15.12
CA SER A 52 -2.78 8.15 -15.17
C SER A 52 -3.23 7.46 -13.88
N PRO A 53 -4.51 7.54 -13.50
CA PRO A 53 -5.04 6.83 -12.35
C PRO A 53 -4.78 5.31 -12.40
N GLU A 54 -4.90 4.68 -13.58
CA GLU A 54 -4.64 3.26 -13.79
C GLU A 54 -3.19 2.89 -13.45
N LYS A 55 -2.23 3.73 -13.89
CA LYS A 55 -0.82 3.51 -13.55
C LYS A 55 -0.56 3.62 -12.06
N ILE A 56 -1.28 4.49 -11.34
CA ILE A 56 -1.18 4.56 -9.88
C ILE A 56 -1.75 3.28 -9.24
N LEU A 57 -2.85 2.72 -9.76
CA LEU A 57 -3.40 1.45 -9.28
C LEU A 57 -2.39 0.30 -9.45
N ASP A 58 -1.74 0.21 -10.61
CA ASP A 58 -0.69 -0.80 -10.86
C ASP A 58 0.45 -0.70 -9.84
N GLU A 59 0.87 0.53 -9.52
CA GLU A 59 1.93 0.78 -8.55
C GLU A 59 1.50 0.49 -7.11
N ILE A 60 0.23 0.75 -6.76
CA ILE A 60 -0.33 0.34 -5.47
C ILE A 60 -0.38 -1.19 -5.35
N ILE A 61 -0.79 -1.89 -6.40
CA ILE A 61 -0.78 -3.36 -6.47
C ILE A 61 0.66 -3.88 -6.34
N CYS A 62 1.62 -3.23 -6.97
CA CYS A 62 3.03 -3.60 -6.88
C CYS A 62 3.57 -3.39 -5.45
N ALA A 63 3.36 -2.22 -4.86
CA ALA A 63 3.82 -1.89 -3.53
C ALA A 63 3.20 -2.78 -2.45
N SER A 64 1.91 -3.12 -2.57
CA SER A 64 1.21 -3.94 -1.58
C SER A 64 1.73 -5.37 -1.50
N LYS A 65 2.29 -5.93 -2.59
CA LYS A 65 2.94 -7.26 -2.59
C LYS A 65 4.17 -7.35 -1.70
N TYR A 66 4.88 -6.23 -1.55
CA TYR A 66 6.15 -6.19 -0.83
C TYR A 66 6.02 -5.59 0.58
N ASN A 67 4.85 -5.04 0.90
CA ASN A 67 4.60 -4.37 2.17
C ASN A 67 3.24 -4.78 2.75
N ASN A 68 3.10 -6.08 2.97
CA ASN A 68 1.87 -6.72 3.45
C ASN A 68 1.35 -6.09 4.75
N GLY A 69 2.26 -5.56 5.59
CA GLY A 69 1.97 -4.84 6.85
C GLY A 69 0.98 -3.68 6.72
N SER A 70 0.89 -3.09 5.54
CA SER A 70 0.05 -1.92 5.28
C SER A 70 -1.08 -2.20 4.27
N TYR A 71 -1.47 -3.47 4.12
CA TYR A 71 -2.50 -3.90 3.18
C TYR A 71 -3.79 -3.06 3.27
N LYS A 72 -4.26 -2.76 4.48
CA LYS A 72 -5.43 -1.88 4.72
C LYS A 72 -5.27 -0.49 4.11
N SER A 73 -4.10 0.11 4.28
CA SER A 73 -3.80 1.44 3.71
C SER A 73 -3.77 1.40 2.19
N TYR A 74 -3.15 0.37 1.60
CA TYR A 74 -3.14 0.20 0.14
C TYR A 74 -4.54 -0.01 -0.43
N TRP A 75 -5.35 -0.89 0.19
CA TRP A 75 -6.72 -1.13 -0.23
C TRP A 75 -7.55 0.17 -0.20
N PHE A 76 -7.43 0.98 0.85
CA PHE A 76 -8.18 2.22 0.97
C PHE A 76 -7.84 3.23 -0.13
N ILE A 77 -6.54 3.42 -0.42
CA ILE A 77 -6.10 4.32 -1.50
C ILE A 77 -6.59 3.78 -2.85
N PHE A 78 -6.45 2.48 -3.07
CA PHE A 78 -6.89 1.79 -4.27
C PHE A 78 -8.40 1.97 -4.52
N GLU A 79 -9.22 1.73 -3.50
CA GLU A 79 -10.69 1.89 -3.57
C GLU A 79 -11.09 3.34 -3.85
N LYS A 80 -10.40 4.32 -3.24
CA LYS A 80 -10.65 5.74 -3.54
C LYS A 80 -10.36 6.09 -4.99
N ILE A 81 -9.25 5.60 -5.56
CA ILE A 81 -8.90 5.89 -6.96
C ILE A 81 -9.93 5.25 -7.91
N LEU A 82 -10.35 4.01 -7.67
CA LEU A 82 -11.40 3.37 -8.47
C LEU A 82 -12.68 4.21 -8.48
N ASN A 83 -13.12 4.65 -7.29
CA ASN A 83 -14.35 5.42 -7.12
C ASN A 83 -14.27 6.84 -7.72
N ASP A 84 -13.20 7.58 -7.44
CA ASP A 84 -13.04 8.97 -7.87
C ASP A 84 -12.85 9.11 -9.40
N TYR A 85 -12.23 8.11 -10.04
CA TYR A 85 -11.91 8.15 -11.47
C TYR A 85 -12.80 7.22 -12.31
N HIS A 86 -13.77 6.54 -11.69
CA HIS A 86 -14.71 5.64 -12.36
C HIS A 86 -14.01 4.60 -13.25
N ILE A 87 -12.88 4.06 -12.77
CA ILE A 87 -12.12 3.06 -13.53
C ILE A 87 -12.91 1.76 -13.57
N SER A 88 -13.09 1.26 -14.80
CA SER A 88 -13.87 0.07 -15.14
C SER A 88 -13.42 -1.18 -14.37
N ASP A 89 -14.39 -2.07 -14.15
CA ASP A 89 -14.27 -3.37 -13.50
C ASP A 89 -13.31 -4.35 -14.21
N GLU A 90 -12.82 -4.05 -15.43
CA GLU A 90 -11.85 -4.89 -16.17
C GLU A 90 -10.48 -5.05 -15.46
N LEU A 91 -10.28 -4.32 -14.36
CA LEU A 91 -9.08 -4.42 -13.53
C LEU A 91 -9.05 -5.76 -12.78
N ASN A 92 -8.05 -6.58 -13.09
CA ASN A 92 -7.77 -7.81 -12.34
C ASN A 92 -6.59 -7.58 -11.39
N SER A 93 -6.79 -7.84 -10.10
CA SER A 93 -5.75 -7.81 -9.09
C SER A 93 -5.84 -9.05 -8.20
N GLU A 94 -4.92 -9.99 -8.39
CA GLU A 94 -4.79 -11.16 -7.52
C GLU A 94 -4.53 -10.75 -6.07
N VAL A 95 -3.78 -9.67 -5.86
CA VAL A 95 -3.39 -9.18 -4.52
C VAL A 95 -4.59 -8.70 -3.72
N PHE A 96 -5.54 -8.06 -4.40
CA PHE A 96 -6.74 -7.53 -3.78
C PHE A 96 -7.96 -8.44 -3.98
N GLY A 97 -7.79 -9.61 -4.61
CA GLY A 97 -8.89 -10.51 -4.91
C GLY A 97 -9.93 -9.98 -5.89
N ILE A 98 -9.52 -9.04 -6.74
CA ILE A 98 -10.38 -8.47 -7.76
C ILE A 98 -10.22 -9.32 -9.00
N ASN A 99 -11.27 -10.03 -9.35
CA ASN A 99 -11.39 -10.74 -10.61
C ASN A 99 -12.64 -10.23 -11.30
N TYR A 100 -12.49 -9.60 -12.45
CA TYR A 100 -13.59 -9.06 -13.26
C TYR A 100 -14.73 -10.07 -13.47
N HIS A 101 -14.43 -11.37 -13.53
CA HIS A 101 -15.43 -12.42 -13.74
C HIS A 101 -16.17 -12.87 -12.48
N ASN A 102 -15.67 -12.59 -11.28
CA ASN A 102 -16.27 -13.02 -10.02
C ASN A 102 -16.18 -11.85 -9.03
N GLN A 103 -17.35 -11.25 -8.73
CA GLN A 103 -17.56 -10.25 -7.67
C GLN A 103 -16.51 -10.37 -6.56
N CYS A 104 -15.76 -9.28 -6.33
CA CYS A 104 -14.64 -9.19 -5.39
C CYS A 104 -14.78 -10.19 -4.24
N GLN A 105 -13.96 -11.24 -4.23
CA GLN A 105 -13.77 -11.99 -3.00
C GLN A 105 -13.04 -11.03 -2.08
N LYS A 106 -13.78 -10.38 -1.17
CA LYS A 106 -13.20 -9.62 -0.06
C LYS A 106 -12.37 -10.59 0.76
N TYR A 107 -11.10 -10.75 0.41
CA TYR A 107 -10.14 -11.35 1.31
C TYR A 107 -10.17 -10.56 2.60
N SER A 108 -10.11 -11.27 3.73
CA SER A 108 -10.03 -10.61 5.02
C SER A 108 -8.84 -9.65 5.01
N LEU A 109 -9.11 -8.36 5.26
CA LEU A 109 -8.06 -7.36 5.48
C LEU A 109 -7.25 -7.68 6.76
N GLU A 110 -7.74 -8.62 7.59
CA GLU A 110 -7.01 -9.20 8.72
C GLU A 110 -6.38 -10.51 8.29
N ILE A 111 -5.08 -10.45 7.98
CA ILE A 111 -4.27 -11.57 7.48
C ILE A 111 -3.76 -12.45 8.64
N HIS A 112 -3.71 -11.92 9.87
CA HIS A 112 -3.20 -12.61 11.04
C HIS A 112 -4.13 -12.49 12.24
N GLU A 113 -4.25 -13.59 13.00
CA GLU A 113 -5.04 -13.64 14.22
C GLU A 113 -4.55 -12.57 15.23
N PRO A 114 -5.48 -11.86 15.92
CA PRO A 114 -5.14 -10.97 17.02
C PRO A 114 -4.23 -11.65 18.05
N GLY A 115 -3.17 -10.98 18.48
CA GLY A 115 -2.25 -11.51 19.50
C GLY A 115 -1.23 -12.54 19.00
N SER A 116 -1.19 -12.87 17.70
CA SER A 116 -0.14 -13.73 17.14
C SER A 116 1.21 -13.01 17.02
N ILE A 117 2.31 -13.77 17.08
CA ILE A 117 3.67 -13.23 16.87
C ILE A 117 3.82 -12.60 15.49
N TYR A 118 3.17 -13.19 14.47
CA TYR A 118 3.12 -12.66 13.11
C TYR A 118 2.48 -11.28 13.07
N ARG A 119 1.38 -11.08 13.79
CA ARG A 119 0.74 -9.78 13.90
C ARG A 119 1.63 -8.78 14.61
N ALA A 120 2.28 -9.16 15.71
CA ALA A 120 3.23 -8.28 16.42
C ALA A 120 4.40 -7.83 15.53
N ILE A 121 4.96 -8.74 14.70
CA ILE A 121 6.01 -8.42 13.73
C ILE A 121 5.49 -7.47 12.64
N MET A 122 4.35 -7.82 12.03
CA MET A 122 3.71 -7.04 10.97
C MET A 122 3.36 -5.61 11.45
N GLU A 123 2.96 -5.51 12.72
CA GLU A 123 2.60 -4.28 13.40
C GLU A 123 3.80 -3.58 14.07
N ASP A 124 5.04 -4.06 13.94
CA ASP A 124 6.19 -3.47 14.67
C ASP A 124 5.89 -3.22 16.17
N ASP A 125 5.04 -4.07 16.77
CA ASP A 125 4.61 -3.96 18.16
C ASP A 125 5.58 -4.73 19.05
N ASN A 126 6.66 -4.04 19.43
CA ASN A 126 7.70 -4.59 20.29
C ASN A 126 7.16 -5.07 21.64
N LYS A 127 6.10 -4.46 22.18
CA LYS A 127 5.53 -4.85 23.48
C LYS A 127 4.81 -6.18 23.36
N SER A 128 3.93 -6.31 22.38
CA SER A 128 3.24 -7.57 22.11
C SER A 128 4.23 -8.66 21.70
N PHE A 129 5.23 -8.33 20.89
CA PHE A 129 6.28 -9.28 20.50
C PHE A 129 7.01 -9.85 21.73
N ILE A 130 7.50 -8.97 22.62
CA ILE A 130 8.19 -9.38 23.86
C ILE A 130 7.25 -10.20 24.76
N ALA A 131 6.02 -9.74 24.96
CA ALA A 131 5.05 -10.44 25.79
C ALA A 131 4.76 -11.86 25.26
N ILE A 132 4.63 -12.03 23.94
CA ILE A 132 4.40 -13.33 23.31
C ILE A 132 5.61 -14.24 23.55
N ILE A 133 6.84 -13.81 23.23
CA ILE A 133 8.04 -14.65 23.41
C ILE A 133 8.31 -15.00 24.88
N GLU A 134 7.99 -14.11 25.81
CA GLU A 134 8.16 -14.35 27.25
C GLU A 134 7.07 -15.27 27.81
N SER A 135 5.84 -15.19 27.28
CA SER A 135 4.73 -16.09 27.65
C SER A 135 4.90 -17.50 27.09
N ASP A 136 5.55 -17.63 25.93
CA ASP A 136 5.66 -18.85 25.13
C ASP A 136 6.98 -19.61 25.40
N GLY A 137 7.45 -19.60 26.65
CA GLY A 137 8.72 -20.21 27.11
C GLY A 137 8.89 -21.73 26.89
N SER A 138 8.11 -22.34 26.00
CA SER A 138 8.16 -23.73 25.55
C SER A 138 8.43 -23.76 24.04
N TYR A 139 9.70 -23.64 23.65
CA TYR A 139 10.15 -23.93 22.29
C TYR A 139 10.03 -25.42 21.98
N GLU A 140 8.82 -25.91 21.73
CA GLU A 140 8.60 -27.15 21.00
C GLU A 140 7.56 -26.91 19.90
N ASN A 141 8.08 -26.62 18.71
CA ASN A 141 7.50 -26.85 17.39
C ASN A 141 5.98 -26.69 17.23
N LYS A 142 5.57 -25.56 16.65
CA LYS A 142 4.53 -25.55 15.62
C LYS A 142 5.04 -24.90 14.35
N LEU A 143 6.04 -25.56 13.76
CA LEU A 143 6.13 -25.68 12.31
C LEU A 143 5.06 -26.71 11.89
N LEU A 144 3.89 -26.24 11.46
CA LEU A 144 2.97 -26.93 10.54
C LEU A 144 2.05 -25.89 9.91
#